data_AF-A0A318II22-F1
#
_entry.id   AF-A0A318II22-F1
#
_cell.length_a   1.000
_cell.length_b   1.000
_cell.length_c   1.000
_cell.angle_alpha   90.00
_cell.angle_beta   90.00
_cell.angle_gamma   90.00
#
_symmetry.space_group_name_H-M   'P 1'
#
loop_
_entity.id
_entity.type
_entity.pdbx_description
1 polymer ?
#
loop_
_entity_poly.entity_id
_entity_poly.type
_entity_poly.pdbx_seq_one_letter_code
_entity_poly.pdbx_strand_id
1 'polypeptide(L)'
;MEILRVKFSAYNRKKNQFAQCFLLIQKMNFSISNVFNISKSKDYYICSEIKIDRLIKHKCEEQGGEFWEAYCESEEKGFSFTDFPDHGNLNMNFYRFPRIGEKDFESVVNSLGGIKIQETEKRTPDFEVNNVILELKDLQEESLENKQRQENIAKLFKEKKDYAINIDPSLDFGELTYSYHRIIKNSLKNHFKSASGQIKQHKKNKDFKASGIVLFNTGLYSLPHELFKKMVSDILINDTKTIEFAFIFSQRMQSNGWDMYAVFASEWIGNYPLEIQELKSELDKLVNQKMTEMMRKNDRSNIIESQKPISFEIDNKVFFWNPGQLRFPWETKNI
;
A
#
# COMPACT_ATOMS: atom_id res chain seq x y z
N MET A 1 -32.92 -24.26 12.91
CA MET A 1 -32.14 -23.70 11.79
C MET A 1 -30.68 -23.66 12.18
N GLU A 2 -29.73 -23.98 11.29
CA GLU A 2 -28.30 -23.91 11.65
C GLU A 2 -27.76 -22.51 11.35
N ILE A 3 -27.30 -21.80 12.39
CA ILE A 3 -26.67 -20.48 12.29
C ILE A 3 -25.16 -20.63 12.46
N LEU A 4 -24.42 -19.96 11.59
CA LEU A 4 -22.97 -19.82 11.66
C LEU A 4 -22.61 -18.44 12.22
N ARG A 5 -21.58 -18.39 13.07
CA ARG A 5 -20.91 -17.15 13.47
C ARG A 5 -19.65 -17.00 12.65
N VAL A 6 -19.56 -15.93 11.90
CA VAL A 6 -18.39 -15.56 11.11
C VAL A 6 -17.69 -14.39 11.81
N LYS A 7 -16.42 -14.55 12.16
CA LYS A 7 -15.60 -13.56 12.87
C LYS A 7 -14.42 -13.13 12.00
N PHE A 8 -14.23 -11.82 11.86
CA PHE A 8 -13.09 -11.23 11.14
C PHE A 8 -12.84 -9.80 11.62
N SER A 9 -11.64 -9.27 11.40
CA SER A 9 -11.35 -7.85 11.52
C SER A 9 -11.57 -7.17 10.17
N ALA A 10 -12.09 -5.95 10.21
CA ALA A 10 -12.34 -5.16 9.02
C ALA A 10 -11.98 -3.70 9.22
N TYR A 11 -11.83 -2.98 8.11
CA TYR A 11 -11.60 -1.55 8.08
C TYR A 11 -12.82 -0.82 7.53
N ASN A 12 -13.35 0.14 8.30
CA ASN A 12 -14.41 1.01 7.83
C ASN A 12 -13.80 2.19 7.06
N ARG A 13 -13.93 2.20 5.73
CA ARG A 13 -13.36 3.29 4.90
C ARG A 13 -14.02 4.64 5.14
N LYS A 14 -15.31 4.66 5.49
CA LYS A 14 -16.09 5.88 5.71
C LYS A 14 -15.78 6.53 7.07
N LYS A 15 -15.71 5.70 8.12
CA LYS A 15 -15.39 6.15 9.49
C LYS A 15 -13.88 6.25 9.74
N ASN A 16 -13.06 5.68 8.86
CA ASN A 16 -11.62 5.64 8.96
C ASN A 16 -11.18 4.99 10.28
N GLN A 17 -11.63 3.75 10.52
CA GLN A 17 -11.35 3.01 11.76
C GLN A 17 -11.34 1.50 11.50
N PHE A 18 -10.61 0.75 12.32
CA PHE A 18 -10.71 -0.70 12.34
C PHE A 18 -11.86 -1.16 13.23
N ALA A 19 -12.34 -2.38 13.02
CA ALA A 19 -13.31 -3.01 13.89
C ALA A 19 -13.12 -4.53 13.91
N GLN A 20 -13.51 -5.14 15.03
CA GLN A 20 -13.79 -6.56 15.07
C GLN A 20 -15.26 -6.76 14.66
N CYS A 21 -15.51 -7.55 13.63
CA CYS A 21 -16.85 -7.79 13.11
C CYS A 21 -17.30 -9.24 13.40
N PHE A 22 -18.59 -9.38 13.65
CA PHE A 22 -19.30 -10.63 13.82
C PHE A 22 -20.52 -10.63 12.90
N LEU A 23 -20.65 -11.69 12.12
CA LEU A 23 -21.80 -11.92 11.25
C LEU A 23 -22.43 -13.25 11.67
N LEU A 24 -23.66 -13.19 12.16
CA LEU A 24 -24.49 -14.38 12.33
C LEU A 24 -25.27 -14.59 11.04
N ILE A 25 -25.17 -15.78 10.45
CA ILE A 25 -25.78 -16.06 9.16
C ILE A 25 -26.33 -17.48 9.12
N GLN A 26 -27.52 -17.63 8.53
CA GLN A 26 -28.07 -18.96 8.27
C GLN A 26 -27.13 -19.74 7.35
N LYS A 27 -26.85 -20.99 7.69
CA LYS A 27 -25.92 -21.84 6.92
C LYS A 27 -26.28 -21.95 5.44
N MET A 28 -27.57 -21.97 5.11
CA MET A 28 -28.04 -22.00 3.73
C MET A 28 -27.70 -20.74 2.92
N ASN A 29 -27.49 -19.61 3.59
CA ASN A 29 -27.12 -18.34 2.99
C ASN A 29 -25.60 -18.10 3.04
N PHE A 30 -24.83 -19.02 3.63
CA PHE A 30 -23.39 -18.84 3.80
C PHE A 30 -22.64 -19.07 2.50
N SER A 31 -21.98 -18.01 2.05
CA SER A 31 -20.84 -18.05 1.12
C SER A 31 -19.90 -16.91 1.48
N ILE A 32 -18.62 -17.02 1.15
CA ILE A 32 -17.66 -15.93 1.37
C ILE A 32 -18.02 -14.71 0.55
N SER A 33 -18.52 -14.88 -0.67
CA SER A 33 -19.05 -13.77 -1.47
C SER A 33 -20.20 -13.06 -0.74
N ASN A 34 -21.11 -13.81 -0.10
CA ASN A 34 -22.19 -13.20 0.67
C ASN A 34 -21.69 -12.49 1.93
N VAL A 35 -20.77 -13.11 2.69
CA VAL A 35 -20.11 -12.50 3.85
C VAL A 35 -19.43 -11.18 3.47
N PHE A 36 -18.66 -11.19 2.38
CA PHE A 36 -17.95 -10.01 1.90
C PHE A 36 -18.94 -8.91 1.45
N ASN A 37 -20.00 -9.26 0.73
CA ASN A 37 -21.02 -8.30 0.28
C ASN A 37 -21.79 -7.68 1.45
N ILE A 38 -22.16 -8.47 2.46
CA ILE A 38 -22.79 -7.97 3.69
C ILE A 38 -21.85 -7.00 4.39
N SER A 39 -20.59 -7.39 4.62
CA SER A 39 -19.58 -6.52 5.25
C SER A 39 -19.39 -5.22 4.47
N LYS A 40 -19.21 -5.31 3.15
CA LYS A 40 -19.01 -4.16 2.26
C LYS A 40 -20.23 -3.23 2.23
N SER A 41 -21.45 -3.76 2.31
CA SER A 41 -22.68 -2.95 2.40
C SER A 41 -22.74 -2.08 3.67
N LYS A 42 -21.92 -2.41 4.68
CA LYS A 42 -21.75 -1.66 5.93
C LYS A 42 -20.46 -0.82 5.95
N ASP A 43 -19.83 -0.62 4.78
CA ASP A 43 -18.55 0.06 4.57
C ASP A 43 -17.33 -0.64 5.21
N TYR A 44 -17.47 -1.90 5.63
CA TYR A 44 -16.41 -2.69 6.26
C TYR A 44 -15.70 -3.59 5.25
N TYR A 45 -14.39 -3.37 5.07
CA TYR A 45 -13.52 -4.14 4.19
C TYR A 45 -12.69 -5.13 5.01
N ILE A 46 -12.86 -6.42 4.74
CA ILE A 46 -12.24 -7.51 5.54
C ILE A 46 -10.72 -7.44 5.41
N CYS A 47 -10.01 -7.36 6.54
CA CYS A 47 -8.55 -7.21 6.59
C CYS A 47 -7.86 -8.22 7.52
N SER A 48 -8.50 -9.36 7.73
CA SER A 48 -7.96 -10.52 8.46
C SER A 48 -8.45 -11.82 7.86
N GLU A 49 -7.93 -12.93 8.40
CA GLU A 49 -8.54 -14.25 8.24
C GLU A 49 -10.00 -14.26 8.72
N ILE A 50 -10.79 -15.15 8.11
CA ILE A 50 -12.20 -15.38 8.46
C ILE A 50 -12.31 -16.66 9.28
N LYS A 51 -12.81 -16.53 10.52
CA LYS A 51 -13.08 -17.66 11.41
C LYS A 51 -14.58 -17.96 11.42
N ILE A 52 -14.94 -19.24 11.41
CA ILE A 52 -16.33 -19.68 11.31
C ILE A 52 -16.61 -20.70 12.41
N ASP A 53 -17.62 -20.43 13.21
CA ASP A 53 -18.09 -21.33 14.26
C ASP A 53 -19.57 -21.66 14.03
N ARG A 54 -19.99 -22.88 14.40
CA ARG A 54 -21.41 -23.22 14.47
C ARG A 54 -21.97 -22.81 15.81
N LEU A 55 -23.09 -22.09 15.81
CA LEU A 55 -23.77 -21.71 17.06
C LEU A 55 -24.72 -22.81 17.54
N ILE A 56 -24.88 -22.87 18.86
CA ILE A 56 -25.78 -23.78 19.57
C ILE A 56 -26.84 -22.94 20.25
N LYS A 57 -28.11 -23.08 19.82
CA LYS A 57 -29.22 -22.19 20.20
C LYS A 57 -29.37 -22.01 21.72
N HIS A 58 -29.44 -23.11 22.50
CA HIS A 58 -29.61 -23.03 23.95
C HIS A 58 -28.47 -22.24 24.63
N LYS A 59 -27.23 -22.34 24.14
CA LYS A 59 -26.10 -21.57 24.68
C LYS A 59 -26.21 -20.07 24.37
N CYS A 60 -26.80 -19.73 23.22
CA CYS A 60 -27.04 -18.34 22.84
C CYS A 60 -28.15 -17.74 23.72
N GLU A 61 -29.19 -18.52 24.00
CA GLU A 61 -30.29 -18.16 24.89
C GLU A 61 -29.82 -17.97 26.34
N GLU A 62 -29.01 -18.91 26.85
CA GLU A 62 -28.37 -18.82 28.18
C GLU A 62 -27.48 -17.58 28.31
N GLN A 63 -26.75 -17.20 27.25
CA GLN A 63 -25.93 -15.99 27.23
C GLN A 63 -26.78 -14.71 27.27
N GLY A 64 -27.94 -14.72 26.60
CA GLY A 64 -28.88 -13.60 26.58
C GLY A 64 -28.34 -12.31 25.93
N GLY A 65 -29.06 -11.21 26.16
CA GLY A 65 -28.70 -9.86 25.72
C GLY A 65 -28.58 -9.68 24.21
N GLU A 66 -27.73 -8.75 23.79
CA GLU A 66 -27.52 -8.39 22.37
C GLU A 66 -27.12 -9.59 21.50
N PHE A 67 -26.42 -10.59 22.07
CA PHE A 67 -26.02 -11.78 21.33
C PHE A 67 -27.21 -12.68 21.02
N TRP A 68 -28.15 -12.84 21.95
CA TRP A 68 -29.40 -13.58 21.71
C TRP A 68 -30.30 -12.85 20.71
N GLU A 69 -30.40 -11.53 20.83
CA GLU A 69 -31.15 -10.70 19.87
C GLU A 69 -30.60 -10.84 18.45
N ALA A 70 -29.28 -10.79 18.28
CA ALA A 70 -28.63 -11.02 16.98
C ALA A 70 -28.89 -12.45 16.45
N TYR A 71 -28.93 -13.45 17.33
CA TYR A 71 -29.27 -14.82 16.94
C TYR A 71 -30.70 -14.90 16.41
N CYS A 72 -31.68 -14.38 17.14
CA CYS A 72 -33.09 -14.32 16.72
C CYS A 72 -33.26 -13.54 15.40
N GLU A 73 -32.62 -12.38 15.28
CA GLU A 73 -32.63 -11.59 14.05
C GLU A 73 -32.08 -12.41 12.87
N SER A 74 -31.01 -13.17 13.06
CA SER A 74 -30.46 -14.03 12.02
C SER A 74 -31.39 -15.19 11.63
N GLU A 75 -32.17 -15.74 12.57
CA GLU A 75 -33.20 -16.74 12.28
C GLU A 75 -34.34 -16.13 11.45
N GLU A 76 -34.76 -14.89 11.73
CA GLU A 76 -35.87 -14.23 11.04
C GLU A 76 -35.48 -13.63 9.69
N LYS A 77 -34.38 -12.88 9.64
CA LYS A 77 -33.99 -12.04 8.48
C LYS A 77 -32.93 -12.68 7.59
N GLY A 78 -32.35 -13.80 7.99
CA GLY A 78 -31.28 -14.46 7.24
C GLY A 78 -29.88 -14.21 7.81
N PHE A 79 -29.66 -13.05 8.43
CA PHE A 79 -28.39 -12.68 9.05
C PHE A 79 -28.55 -11.55 10.07
N SER A 80 -27.54 -11.36 10.93
CA SER A 80 -27.32 -10.17 11.76
C SER A 80 -25.84 -9.80 11.74
N PHE A 81 -25.53 -8.50 11.74
CA PHE A 81 -24.15 -8.00 11.65
C PHE A 81 -23.87 -7.04 12.80
N THR A 82 -22.79 -7.31 13.54
CA THR A 82 -22.34 -6.51 14.68
C THR A 82 -20.88 -6.16 14.51
N ASP A 83 -20.52 -4.90 14.73
CA ASP A 83 -19.14 -4.42 14.73
C ASP A 83 -18.76 -3.80 16.08
N PHE A 84 -17.52 -4.07 16.49
CA PHE A 84 -16.87 -3.51 17.66
C PHE A 84 -15.71 -2.65 17.15
N PRO A 85 -15.94 -1.35 16.91
CA PRO A 85 -14.90 -0.48 16.39
C PRO A 85 -13.77 -0.33 17.41
N ASP A 86 -12.54 -0.31 16.91
CA ASP A 86 -11.42 0.17 17.68
C ASP A 86 -11.64 1.66 17.97
N HIS A 87 -11.49 2.05 19.23
CA HIS A 87 -11.65 3.44 19.68
C HIS A 87 -10.43 4.31 19.32
N GLY A 88 -9.43 3.75 18.61
CA GLY A 88 -8.42 4.54 17.92
C GLY A 88 -9.03 5.60 17.02
N ASN A 89 -8.79 6.86 17.36
CA ASN A 89 -9.37 7.99 16.64
C ASN A 89 -8.41 8.43 15.53
N LEU A 90 -8.33 7.71 14.41
CA LEU A 90 -7.48 8.09 13.26
C LEU A 90 -7.75 9.52 12.77
N ASN A 91 -8.91 10.10 13.09
CA ASN A 91 -9.25 11.49 12.76
C ASN A 91 -8.57 12.51 13.69
N MET A 92 -8.01 12.10 14.84
CA MET A 92 -7.23 12.93 15.77
C MET A 92 -5.79 13.18 15.33
N ASN A 93 -5.39 12.80 14.11
CA ASN A 93 -4.05 13.11 13.58
C ASN A 93 -3.75 14.62 13.65
N PHE A 94 -2.99 15.00 14.68
CA PHE A 94 -2.61 16.38 14.98
C PHE A 94 -1.61 16.93 13.96
N TYR A 95 -0.74 16.05 13.44
CA TYR A 95 0.26 16.40 12.45
C TYR A 95 -0.09 15.84 11.07
N ARG A 96 0.25 16.61 10.04
CA ARG A 96 0.05 16.25 8.64
C ARG A 96 1.40 16.13 7.96
N PHE A 97 1.87 14.90 7.77
CA PHE A 97 3.17 14.67 7.17
C PHE A 97 3.18 15.16 5.73
N PRO A 98 4.18 15.96 5.32
CA PRO A 98 4.25 16.50 3.98
C PRO A 98 4.62 15.38 3.01
N ARG A 99 3.92 15.33 1.88
CA ARG A 99 4.28 14.45 0.78
C ARG A 99 5.44 15.05 -0.01
N ILE A 100 6.41 14.22 -0.37
CA ILE A 100 7.51 14.60 -1.26
C ILE A 100 7.10 14.24 -2.70
N GLY A 101 7.11 15.22 -3.59
CA GLY A 101 6.74 15.05 -4.99
C GLY A 101 7.73 15.65 -5.98
N GLU A 102 7.31 15.77 -7.24
CA GLU A 102 8.18 16.25 -8.32
C GLU A 102 8.77 17.65 -8.08
N LYS A 103 7.97 18.63 -7.64
CA LYS A 103 8.46 19.99 -7.36
C LYS A 103 9.54 20.03 -6.29
N ASP A 104 9.47 19.09 -5.34
CA ASP A 104 10.45 18.95 -4.27
C ASP A 104 11.75 18.39 -4.83
N PHE A 105 11.65 17.37 -5.69
CA PHE A 105 12.79 16.80 -6.39
C PHE A 105 13.44 17.80 -7.36
N GLU A 106 12.63 18.60 -8.06
CA GLU A 106 13.10 19.70 -8.91
C GLU A 106 13.92 20.71 -8.09
N SER A 107 13.49 21.05 -6.88
CA SER A 107 14.23 21.94 -5.98
C SER A 107 15.59 21.35 -5.57
N VAL A 108 15.64 20.03 -5.34
CA VAL A 108 16.88 19.29 -5.06
C VAL A 108 17.81 19.24 -6.28
N VAL A 109 17.27 19.03 -7.47
CA VAL A 109 18.03 19.07 -8.72
C VAL A 109 18.63 20.46 -8.93
N ASN A 110 17.83 21.51 -8.74
CA ASN A 110 18.27 22.89 -8.91
C ASN A 110 19.34 23.30 -7.88
N SER A 111 19.29 22.78 -6.64
CA SER A 111 20.31 23.09 -5.61
C SER A 111 21.70 22.55 -5.97
N LEU A 112 21.76 21.53 -6.82
CA LEU A 112 23.00 20.96 -7.36
C LEU A 112 23.42 21.56 -8.72
N GLY A 113 22.77 22.64 -9.15
CA GLY A 113 23.02 23.27 -10.45
C GLY A 113 22.47 22.48 -11.66
N GLY A 114 21.63 21.47 -11.40
CA GLY A 114 20.87 20.80 -12.44
C GLY A 114 19.69 21.61 -12.95
N ILE A 115 19.00 21.07 -13.94
CA ILE A 115 17.84 21.71 -14.57
C ILE A 115 16.71 20.72 -14.79
N LYS A 116 15.48 21.22 -14.76
CA LYS A 116 14.33 20.55 -15.37
C LYS A 116 14.38 20.71 -16.88
N ILE A 117 14.33 19.60 -17.60
CA ILE A 117 14.27 19.59 -19.05
C ILE A 117 12.84 20.00 -19.44
N GLN A 118 12.73 20.99 -20.32
CA GLN A 118 11.41 21.41 -20.81
C GLN A 118 10.75 20.28 -21.60
N GLU A 119 9.50 19.97 -21.23
CA GLU A 119 8.68 19.05 -21.99
C GLU A 119 8.48 19.58 -23.42
N THR A 120 8.67 18.69 -24.39
CA THR A 120 8.40 18.98 -25.81
C THR A 120 7.34 18.02 -26.34
N GLU A 121 6.89 18.22 -27.58
CA GLU A 121 6.01 17.24 -28.26
C GLU A 121 6.61 15.83 -28.32
N LYS A 122 7.94 15.72 -28.22
CA LYS A 122 8.66 14.45 -28.08
C LYS A 122 8.84 14.15 -26.60
N ARG A 123 8.56 12.91 -26.19
CA ARG A 123 8.79 12.40 -24.83
C ARG A 123 10.26 12.62 -24.42
N THR A 124 10.50 13.47 -23.42
CA THR A 124 11.81 13.77 -22.83
C THR A 124 11.92 13.23 -21.40
N PRO A 125 13.16 12.99 -20.91
CA PRO A 125 13.45 12.90 -19.49
C PRO A 125 13.11 14.19 -18.76
N ASP A 126 12.97 14.09 -17.45
CA ASP A 126 12.54 15.22 -16.62
C ASP A 126 13.70 16.13 -16.20
N PHE A 127 14.89 15.57 -15.92
CA PHE A 127 16.00 16.33 -15.33
C PHE A 127 17.35 16.03 -15.96
N GLU A 128 18.24 17.03 -15.94
CA GLU A 128 19.68 16.90 -16.23
C GLU A 128 20.49 17.48 -15.06
N VAL A 129 21.47 16.71 -14.57
CA VAL A 129 22.45 17.15 -13.55
C VAL A 129 23.83 16.74 -14.03
N ASN A 130 24.76 17.69 -14.23
CA ASN A 130 26.15 17.38 -14.56
C ASN A 130 26.32 16.37 -15.74
N ASN A 131 25.57 16.58 -16.83
CA ASN A 131 25.51 15.70 -18.00
C ASN A 131 24.99 14.27 -17.74
N VAL A 132 24.21 14.10 -16.68
CA VAL A 132 23.47 12.88 -16.34
C VAL A 132 21.98 13.16 -16.43
N ILE A 133 21.24 12.33 -17.17
CA ILE A 133 19.80 12.49 -17.34
C ILE A 133 19.02 11.57 -16.40
N LEU A 134 17.95 12.11 -15.82
CA LEU A 134 17.10 11.43 -14.86
C LEU A 134 15.65 11.53 -15.30
N GLU A 135 14.97 10.39 -15.35
CA GLU A 135 13.52 10.32 -15.47
C GLU A 135 12.91 10.08 -14.09
N LEU A 136 11.99 10.93 -13.65
CA LEU A 136 11.22 10.75 -12.44
C LEU A 136 9.93 9.97 -12.72
N LYS A 137 9.66 8.93 -11.92
CA LYS A 137 8.35 8.29 -11.84
C LYS A 137 7.85 8.30 -10.41
N ASP A 138 6.72 8.96 -10.25
CA ASP A 138 6.02 9.07 -8.98
C ASP A 138 4.92 7.99 -8.90
N LEU A 139 5.16 6.98 -8.09
CA LEU A 139 4.30 5.82 -7.89
C LEU A 139 3.27 6.14 -6.80
N GLN A 140 2.20 6.84 -7.20
CA GLN A 140 1.12 7.28 -6.31
C GLN A 140 -0.04 6.29 -6.20
N GLU A 141 -0.17 5.38 -7.16
CA GLU A 141 -1.27 4.41 -7.19
C GLU A 141 -0.87 3.10 -6.52
N GLU A 142 -1.76 2.60 -5.67
CA GLU A 142 -1.59 1.32 -5.03
C GLU A 142 -1.87 0.17 -6.00
N SER A 143 -0.86 -0.68 -6.20
CA SER A 143 -0.94 -1.77 -7.16
C SER A 143 -2.06 -2.77 -6.83
N LEU A 144 -2.33 -3.03 -5.56
CA LEU A 144 -3.32 -4.04 -5.19
C LEU A 144 -4.77 -3.59 -5.45
N GLU A 145 -5.02 -2.31 -5.78
CA GLU A 145 -6.34 -1.82 -6.19
C GLU A 145 -6.63 -2.02 -7.69
N ASN A 146 -5.62 -2.39 -8.49
CA ASN A 146 -5.81 -2.64 -9.92
C ASN A 146 -6.55 -3.96 -10.17
N LYS A 147 -7.73 -3.89 -10.79
CA LYS A 147 -8.61 -5.06 -11.07
C LYS A 147 -7.91 -6.20 -11.82
N GLN A 148 -7.17 -5.89 -12.88
CA GLN A 148 -6.46 -6.92 -13.65
C GLN A 148 -5.41 -7.64 -12.80
N ARG A 149 -4.75 -6.90 -11.89
CA ARG A 149 -3.81 -7.47 -10.93
C ARG A 149 -4.52 -8.34 -9.90
N GLN A 150 -5.66 -7.90 -9.38
CA GLN A 150 -6.50 -8.68 -8.47
C GLN A 150 -6.91 -10.02 -9.09
N GLU A 151 -7.33 -10.04 -10.35
CA GLU A 151 -7.65 -11.27 -11.09
C GLU A 151 -6.44 -12.21 -11.21
N ASN A 152 -5.27 -11.66 -11.54
CA ASN A 152 -4.03 -12.45 -11.64
C ASN A 152 -3.61 -13.04 -10.28
N ILE A 153 -3.78 -12.28 -9.20
CA ILE A 153 -3.55 -12.75 -7.83
C ILE A 153 -4.55 -13.85 -7.47
N ALA A 154 -5.84 -13.66 -7.73
CA ALA A 154 -6.86 -14.66 -7.45
C ALA A 154 -6.60 -15.98 -8.19
N LYS A 155 -6.22 -15.89 -9.47
CA LYS A 155 -5.81 -17.06 -10.27
C LYS A 155 -4.60 -17.79 -9.68
N LEU A 156 -3.60 -17.05 -9.17
CA LEU A 156 -2.40 -17.63 -8.57
C LEU A 156 -2.72 -18.43 -7.30
N PHE A 157 -3.65 -17.94 -6.49
CA PHE A 157 -3.99 -18.50 -5.18
C PHE A 157 -5.24 -19.41 -5.22
N LYS A 158 -5.75 -19.74 -6.40
CA LYS A 158 -6.99 -20.50 -6.60
C LYS A 158 -7.06 -21.81 -5.78
N GLU A 159 -5.94 -22.55 -5.73
CA GLU A 159 -5.86 -23.86 -5.07
C GLU A 159 -5.69 -23.78 -3.54
N LYS A 160 -5.47 -22.58 -2.97
CA LYS A 160 -5.45 -22.42 -1.50
C LYS A 160 -6.83 -22.72 -0.94
N LYS A 161 -6.92 -23.41 0.20
CA LYS A 161 -8.20 -23.79 0.81
C LYS A 161 -8.80 -22.69 1.67
N ASP A 162 -8.00 -21.72 2.08
CA ASP A 162 -8.38 -20.62 2.96
C ASP A 162 -9.51 -19.77 2.37
N TYR A 163 -10.42 -19.32 3.23
CA TYR A 163 -11.51 -18.42 2.87
C TYR A 163 -11.04 -16.98 2.67
N ALA A 164 -9.98 -16.59 3.37
CA ALA A 164 -9.35 -15.30 3.27
C ALA A 164 -7.83 -15.47 3.20
N ILE A 165 -7.19 -14.76 2.27
CA ILE A 165 -5.76 -14.90 1.96
C ILE A 165 -5.10 -13.54 2.19
N ASN A 166 -4.14 -13.52 3.11
CA ASN A 166 -3.27 -12.36 3.30
C ASN A 166 -2.32 -12.26 2.10
N ILE A 167 -2.38 -11.17 1.35
CA ILE A 167 -1.57 -10.92 0.16
C ILE A 167 -0.45 -9.91 0.42
N ASP A 168 0.01 -9.78 1.65
CA ASP A 168 1.19 -8.97 1.96
C ASP A 168 2.42 -9.47 1.16
N PRO A 169 3.02 -8.63 0.29
CA PRO A 169 4.21 -8.98 -0.50
C PRO A 169 5.44 -9.40 0.32
N SER A 170 5.50 -9.04 1.61
CA SER A 170 6.59 -9.44 2.50
C SER A 170 6.50 -10.88 3.00
N LEU A 171 5.32 -11.51 2.88
CA LEU A 171 5.13 -12.88 3.34
C LEU A 171 5.72 -13.89 2.35
N ASP A 172 6.17 -15.02 2.90
CA ASP A 172 6.54 -16.18 2.12
C ASP A 172 5.32 -17.08 1.90
N PHE A 173 4.92 -17.20 0.63
CA PHE A 173 3.86 -18.07 0.14
C PHE A 173 4.39 -19.43 -0.38
N GLY A 174 5.64 -19.79 -0.07
CA GLY A 174 6.31 -20.99 -0.57
C GLY A 174 6.53 -20.93 -2.08
N GLU A 175 6.11 -21.97 -2.80
CA GLU A 175 6.27 -22.07 -4.26
C GLU A 175 5.59 -20.93 -5.04
N LEU A 176 4.59 -20.28 -4.44
CA LEU A 176 3.85 -19.18 -5.07
C LEU A 176 4.58 -17.83 -4.96
N THR A 177 5.52 -17.68 -4.03
CA THR A 177 6.18 -16.39 -3.70
C THR A 177 6.79 -15.73 -4.93
N TYR A 178 7.55 -16.50 -5.71
CA TYR A 178 8.21 -15.98 -6.92
C TYR A 178 7.19 -15.49 -7.96
N SER A 179 6.15 -16.28 -8.22
CA SER A 179 5.08 -15.93 -9.17
C SER A 179 4.30 -14.70 -8.71
N TYR A 180 4.04 -14.59 -7.39
CA TYR A 180 3.38 -13.44 -6.82
C TYR A 180 4.22 -12.17 -6.96
N HIS A 181 5.50 -12.23 -6.56
CA HIS A 181 6.44 -11.12 -6.73
C HIS A 181 6.59 -10.70 -8.18
N ARG A 182 6.54 -11.64 -9.13
CA ARG A 182 6.53 -11.32 -10.57
C ARG A 182 5.30 -10.51 -10.99
N ILE A 183 4.11 -10.82 -10.47
CA ILE A 183 2.88 -10.05 -10.74
C ILE A 183 3.03 -8.60 -10.26
N ILE A 184 3.56 -8.39 -9.04
CA ILE A 184 3.81 -7.06 -8.50
C ILE A 184 4.90 -6.33 -9.32
N LYS A 185 6.05 -6.97 -9.55
CA LYS A 185 7.19 -6.42 -10.32
C LYS A 185 6.80 -5.92 -11.71
N ASN A 186 5.82 -6.53 -12.36
CA ASN A 186 5.37 -6.11 -13.69
C ASN A 186 4.82 -4.67 -13.72
N SER A 187 4.29 -4.15 -12.60
CA SER A 187 3.90 -2.72 -12.51
C SER A 187 5.13 -1.82 -12.70
N LEU A 188 6.20 -2.11 -11.97
CA LEU A 188 7.46 -1.39 -11.99
C LEU A 188 8.11 -1.47 -13.37
N LYS A 189 8.10 -2.64 -14.02
CA LYS A 189 8.65 -2.81 -15.37
C LYS A 189 8.07 -1.83 -16.39
N ASN A 190 6.79 -1.50 -16.29
CA ASN A 190 6.16 -0.55 -17.22
C ASN A 190 6.71 0.87 -17.06
N HIS A 191 7.02 1.29 -15.83
CA HIS A 191 7.69 2.56 -15.56
C HIS A 191 9.10 2.60 -16.18
N PHE A 192 9.88 1.52 -16.03
CA PHE A 192 11.21 1.40 -16.66
C PHE A 192 11.15 1.41 -18.18
N LYS A 193 10.16 0.75 -18.79
CA LYS A 193 9.95 0.77 -20.24
C LYS A 193 9.64 2.18 -20.74
N SER A 194 8.76 2.90 -20.05
CA SER A 194 8.41 4.28 -20.39
C SER A 194 9.64 5.21 -20.30
N ALA A 195 10.33 5.15 -19.16
CA ALA A 195 11.56 5.92 -18.91
C ALA A 195 12.65 5.63 -19.94
N SER A 196 12.86 4.34 -20.27
CA SER A 196 13.83 3.94 -21.29
C SER A 196 13.49 4.53 -22.66
N GLY A 197 12.19 4.65 -22.99
CA GLY A 197 11.72 5.29 -24.22
C GLY A 197 12.06 6.78 -24.26
N GLN A 198 11.77 7.51 -23.16
CA GLN A 198 12.11 8.93 -22.99
C GLN A 198 13.62 9.17 -23.12
N ILE A 199 14.42 8.40 -22.39
CA ILE A 199 15.88 8.49 -22.39
C ILE A 199 16.46 8.22 -23.79
N LYS A 200 16.06 7.12 -24.46
CA LYS A 200 16.54 6.80 -25.81
C LYS A 200 16.22 7.90 -26.81
N GLN A 201 15.03 8.48 -26.72
CA GLN A 201 14.62 9.52 -27.64
C GLN A 201 15.45 10.80 -27.44
N HIS A 202 15.76 11.15 -26.19
CA HIS A 202 16.54 12.34 -25.87
C HIS A 202 18.03 12.18 -26.18
N LYS A 203 18.62 11.00 -25.92
CA LYS A 203 20.02 10.68 -26.27
C LYS A 203 20.35 10.77 -27.78
N LYS A 204 19.34 10.84 -28.67
CA LYS A 204 19.58 11.06 -30.12
C LYS A 204 20.13 12.44 -30.44
N ASN A 205 19.89 13.43 -29.58
CA ASN A 205 20.21 14.83 -29.86
C ASN A 205 21.49 15.30 -29.15
N LYS A 206 21.89 14.60 -28.08
CA LYS A 206 23.03 14.95 -27.22
C LYS A 206 23.54 13.68 -26.54
N ASP A 207 24.86 13.59 -26.38
CA ASP A 207 25.49 12.48 -25.69
C ASP A 207 25.60 12.78 -24.20
N PHE A 208 25.24 11.81 -23.36
CA PHE A 208 25.14 11.96 -21.91
C PHE A 208 26.01 10.94 -21.21
N LYS A 209 26.63 11.34 -20.10
CA LYS A 209 27.58 10.50 -19.35
C LYS A 209 26.91 9.22 -18.83
N ALA A 210 25.69 9.36 -18.31
CA ALA A 210 24.90 8.25 -17.80
C ALA A 210 23.41 8.59 -17.85
N SER A 211 22.56 7.58 -17.70
CA SER A 211 21.11 7.78 -17.58
C SER A 211 20.48 6.90 -16.50
N GLY A 212 19.64 7.51 -15.67
CA GLY A 212 18.99 6.87 -14.55
C GLY A 212 17.50 7.12 -14.47
N ILE A 213 16.86 6.41 -13.55
CA ILE A 213 15.46 6.61 -13.18
C ILE A 213 15.37 6.95 -11.70
N VAL A 214 14.52 7.90 -11.36
CA VAL A 214 14.17 8.26 -9.99
C VAL A 214 12.76 7.72 -9.73
N LEU A 215 12.60 6.90 -8.71
CA LEU A 215 11.32 6.29 -8.37
C LEU A 215 10.87 6.74 -6.99
N PHE A 216 9.77 7.50 -6.94
CA PHE A 216 9.15 7.91 -5.70
C PHE A 216 7.99 6.97 -5.39
N ASN A 217 8.19 6.04 -4.46
CA ASN A 217 7.11 5.23 -3.90
C ASN A 217 6.38 6.03 -2.82
N THR A 218 5.30 6.71 -3.21
CA THR A 218 4.47 7.55 -2.33
C THR A 218 3.02 7.07 -2.25
N GLY A 219 2.73 5.90 -2.80
CA GLY A 219 1.38 5.35 -2.88
C GLY A 219 1.31 3.84 -3.14
N LEU A 220 2.41 3.20 -3.54
CA LEU A 220 2.55 1.75 -3.58
C LEU A 220 2.93 1.22 -2.18
N TYR A 221 2.02 1.44 -1.23
CA TYR A 221 2.20 1.24 0.20
C TYR A 221 2.35 -0.22 0.60
N SER A 222 1.73 -1.13 -0.16
CA SER A 222 1.83 -2.58 0.06
C SER A 222 3.22 -3.13 -0.21
N LEU A 223 4.10 -2.39 -0.88
CA LEU A 223 5.46 -2.82 -1.22
C LEU A 223 6.50 -2.22 -0.26
N PRO A 224 7.08 -3.02 0.67
CA PRO A 224 8.12 -2.52 1.57
C PRO A 224 9.39 -2.10 0.82
N HIS A 225 10.13 -1.14 1.38
CA HIS A 225 11.31 -0.55 0.74
C HIS A 225 12.37 -1.59 0.31
N GLU A 226 12.68 -2.58 1.15
CA GLU A 226 13.67 -3.61 0.80
C GLU A 226 13.20 -4.52 -0.35
N LEU A 227 11.91 -4.85 -0.40
CA LEU A 227 11.37 -5.64 -1.50
C LEU A 227 11.30 -4.79 -2.78
N PHE A 228 10.95 -3.51 -2.67
CA PHE A 228 10.99 -2.55 -3.76
C PHE A 228 12.41 -2.44 -4.35
N LYS A 229 13.42 -2.25 -3.51
CA LYS A 229 14.84 -2.25 -3.87
C LYS A 229 15.23 -3.51 -4.62
N LYS A 230 14.88 -4.69 -4.09
CA LYS A 230 15.17 -5.98 -4.73
C LYS A 230 14.55 -6.08 -6.12
N MET A 231 13.28 -5.68 -6.27
CA MET A 231 12.60 -5.68 -7.57
C MET A 231 13.22 -4.70 -8.56
N VAL A 232 13.59 -3.50 -8.11
CA VAL A 232 14.26 -2.49 -8.95
C VAL A 232 15.64 -2.97 -9.40
N SER A 233 16.44 -3.54 -8.49
CA SER A 233 17.75 -4.12 -8.82
C SER A 233 17.63 -5.22 -9.86
N ASP A 234 16.66 -6.13 -9.71
CA ASP A 234 16.40 -7.19 -10.68
C ASP A 234 15.99 -6.65 -12.06
N ILE A 235 15.17 -5.60 -12.12
CA ILE A 235 14.79 -4.95 -13.38
C ILE A 235 16.00 -4.26 -14.05
N LEU A 236 16.83 -3.55 -13.30
CA LEU A 236 18.04 -2.91 -13.83
C LEU A 236 19.01 -3.93 -14.45
N ILE A 237 19.18 -5.08 -13.80
CA ILE A 237 20.09 -6.13 -14.28
C ILE A 237 19.53 -6.83 -15.53
N ASN A 238 18.22 -7.16 -15.52
CA ASN A 238 17.66 -8.13 -16.47
C ASN A 238 16.81 -7.51 -17.59
N ASP A 239 16.27 -6.31 -17.41
CA ASP A 239 15.20 -5.77 -18.29
C ASP A 239 15.61 -4.51 -19.08
N THR A 240 16.72 -3.85 -18.76
CA THR A 240 17.16 -2.65 -19.50
C THR A 240 18.67 -2.50 -19.52
N LYS A 241 19.19 -1.97 -20.64
CA LYS A 241 20.58 -1.49 -20.78
C LYS A 241 20.66 0.04 -20.91
N THR A 242 19.50 0.69 -21.00
CA THR A 242 19.39 2.14 -21.21
C THR A 242 19.42 2.88 -19.89
N ILE A 243 18.91 2.26 -18.83
CA ILE A 243 18.89 2.84 -17.50
C ILE A 243 19.97 2.12 -16.72
N GLU A 244 21.01 2.85 -16.31
CA GLU A 244 22.23 2.30 -15.71
C GLU A 244 22.13 2.20 -14.18
N PHE A 245 21.27 3.04 -13.59
CA PHE A 245 21.05 3.10 -12.16
C PHE A 245 19.63 3.61 -11.84
N ALA A 246 19.21 3.43 -10.60
CA ALA A 246 18.00 4.00 -10.06
C ALA A 246 18.27 4.71 -8.73
N PHE A 247 17.60 5.84 -8.51
CA PHE A 247 17.40 6.40 -7.18
C PHE A 247 15.99 6.02 -6.73
N ILE A 248 15.87 5.29 -5.62
CA ILE A 248 14.57 4.97 -5.04
C ILE A 248 14.33 5.80 -3.80
N PHE A 249 13.11 6.27 -3.65
CA PHE A 249 12.62 6.93 -2.46
C PHE A 249 11.30 6.28 -2.06
N SER A 250 11.10 6.00 -0.79
CA SER A 250 9.84 5.49 -0.27
C SER A 250 9.38 6.32 0.90
N GLN A 251 8.13 6.73 0.83
CA GLN A 251 7.45 7.48 1.88
C GLN A 251 6.22 6.71 2.31
N ARG A 252 6.11 6.43 3.61
CA ARG A 252 4.92 5.81 4.20
C ARG A 252 4.62 6.41 5.56
N MET A 253 3.34 6.46 5.90
CA MET A 253 2.87 6.93 7.20
C MET A 253 1.80 5.98 7.74
N GLN A 254 1.86 5.73 9.04
CA GLN A 254 0.78 5.06 9.76
C GLN A 254 0.44 5.87 11.01
N SER A 255 -0.81 5.77 11.42
CA SER A 255 -1.31 6.33 12.67
C SER A 255 -2.34 5.39 13.31
N ASN A 256 -2.55 5.51 14.62
CA ASN A 256 -3.76 5.04 15.32
C ASN A 256 -4.63 6.21 15.85
N GLY A 257 -4.25 7.44 15.51
CA GLY A 257 -4.86 8.68 16.00
C GLY A 257 -4.07 9.39 17.09
N TRP A 258 -3.43 8.60 17.96
CA TRP A 258 -2.62 9.09 19.08
C TRP A 258 -1.13 9.04 18.75
N ASP A 259 -0.67 7.86 18.33
CA ASP A 259 0.67 7.62 17.83
C ASP A 259 0.70 7.67 16.32
N MET A 260 1.81 8.16 15.80
CA MET A 260 2.08 8.21 14.38
C MET A 260 3.56 8.02 14.10
N TYR A 261 3.86 7.39 12.98
CA TYR A 261 5.20 7.40 12.42
C TYR A 261 5.12 7.66 10.93
N ALA A 262 6.17 8.29 10.41
CA ALA A 262 6.44 8.32 8.98
C ALA A 262 7.86 7.81 8.75
N VAL A 263 8.01 6.99 7.71
CA VAL A 263 9.30 6.48 7.26
C VAL A 263 9.59 7.09 5.90
N PHE A 264 10.78 7.66 5.80
CA PHE A 264 11.38 8.18 4.58
C PHE A 264 12.66 7.38 4.35
N ALA A 265 12.73 6.63 3.26
CA ALA A 265 13.89 5.78 2.94
C ALA A 265 14.35 6.07 1.52
N SER A 266 15.65 6.31 1.33
CA SER A 266 16.24 6.66 0.04
C SER A 266 17.51 5.84 -0.22
N GLU A 267 17.65 5.34 -1.45
CA GLU A 267 18.82 4.54 -1.81
C GLU A 267 19.15 4.58 -3.32
N TRP A 268 20.44 4.42 -3.61
CA TRP A 268 20.96 4.22 -4.96
C TRP A 268 21.07 2.73 -5.29
N ILE A 269 20.74 2.38 -6.54
CA ILE A 269 20.83 1.01 -7.05
C ILE A 269 21.50 1.03 -8.42
N GLY A 270 22.43 0.11 -8.67
CA GLY A 270 23.16 0.03 -9.94
C GLY A 270 24.38 0.95 -10.01
N ASN A 271 24.83 1.26 -11.23
CA ASN A 271 26.07 1.98 -11.48
C ASN A 271 25.80 3.49 -11.62
N TYR A 272 25.63 4.18 -10.50
CA TYR A 272 25.40 5.63 -10.50
C TYR A 272 26.71 6.42 -10.51
N PRO A 273 26.79 7.55 -11.24
CA PRO A 273 27.97 8.41 -11.28
C PRO A 273 28.14 9.24 -9.98
N LEU A 274 29.39 9.60 -9.65
CA LEU A 274 29.70 10.44 -8.47
C LEU A 274 29.05 11.84 -8.56
N GLU A 275 28.87 12.35 -9.78
CA GLU A 275 28.30 13.67 -10.06
C GLU A 275 26.87 13.89 -9.53
N ILE A 276 26.16 12.81 -9.21
CA ILE A 276 24.79 12.85 -8.68
C ILE A 276 24.69 12.26 -7.27
N GLN A 277 25.81 11.85 -6.66
CA GLN A 277 25.81 11.21 -5.35
C GLN A 277 25.17 12.09 -4.27
N GLU A 278 25.35 13.41 -4.38
CA GLU A 278 24.83 14.41 -3.43
C GLU A 278 23.30 14.57 -3.46
N LEU A 279 22.61 14.11 -4.51
CA LEU A 279 21.13 14.17 -4.58
C LEU A 279 20.48 13.51 -3.36
N LYS A 280 21.07 12.41 -2.87
CA LYS A 280 20.55 11.73 -1.68
C LYS A 280 20.61 12.64 -0.45
N SER A 281 21.77 13.22 -0.18
CA SER A 281 21.94 14.11 0.97
C SER A 281 21.10 15.39 0.86
N GLU A 282 20.93 15.94 -0.35
CA GLU A 282 20.06 17.09 -0.57
C GLU A 282 18.58 16.73 -0.37
N LEU A 283 18.14 15.55 -0.82
CA LEU A 283 16.79 15.07 -0.53
C LEU A 283 16.58 14.85 0.98
N ASP A 284 17.54 14.27 1.67
CA ASP A 284 17.47 14.05 3.12
C ASP A 284 17.39 15.41 3.88
N LYS A 285 18.14 16.43 3.42
CA LYS A 285 18.02 17.81 3.93
C LYS A 285 16.63 18.39 3.69
N LEU A 286 16.08 18.22 2.49
CA LEU A 286 14.74 18.69 2.15
C LEU A 286 13.66 18.02 3.02
N VAL A 287 13.76 16.71 3.25
CA VAL A 287 12.87 15.98 4.15
C VAL A 287 12.94 16.58 5.56
N ASN A 288 14.14 16.81 6.10
CA ASN A 288 14.31 17.42 7.41
C ASN A 288 13.74 18.84 7.50
N GLN A 289 13.93 19.65 6.46
CA GLN A 289 13.34 20.98 6.36
C GLN A 289 11.82 20.93 6.40
N LYS A 290 11.20 20.09 5.56
CA LYS A 290 9.75 19.91 5.52
C LYS A 290 9.18 19.37 6.82
N MET A 291 9.86 18.42 7.47
CA MET A 291 9.49 17.92 8.79
C MET A 291 9.56 19.03 9.86
N THR A 292 10.57 19.89 9.81
CA THR A 292 10.69 21.05 10.70
C THR A 292 9.58 22.08 10.46
N GLU A 293 9.24 22.32 9.20
CA GLU A 293 8.16 23.24 8.82
C GLU A 293 6.79 22.73 9.23
N MET A 294 6.53 21.43 9.08
CA MET A 294 5.32 20.77 9.59
C MET A 294 5.13 21.06 11.08
N MET A 295 6.19 20.93 11.88
CA MET A 295 6.14 21.19 13.33
C MET A 295 5.93 22.67 13.67
N ARG A 296 6.35 23.61 12.80
CA ARG A 296 6.26 25.06 13.05
C ARG A 296 4.97 25.70 12.56
N LYS A 297 4.51 25.32 11.36
CA LYS A 297 3.46 26.05 10.62
C LYS A 297 2.19 25.21 10.39
N ASN A 298 2.26 23.88 10.59
CA ASN A 298 1.19 22.93 10.25
C ASN A 298 0.58 23.24 8.87
N ASP A 299 1.44 23.40 7.86
CA ASP A 299 1.00 23.62 6.48
C ASP A 299 0.16 22.43 6.02
N ARG A 300 -0.97 22.74 5.37
CA ARG A 300 -2.00 21.76 5.00
C ARG A 300 -1.91 21.33 3.54
N SER A 301 -0.95 21.87 2.78
CA SER A 301 -0.80 21.56 1.36
C SER A 301 0.00 20.27 1.13
N ASN A 302 -0.52 19.37 0.28
CA ASN A 302 0.13 18.13 -0.18
C ASN A 302 0.64 17.20 0.93
N ILE A 303 -0.29 16.48 1.58
CA ILE A 303 -0.02 15.59 2.73
C ILE A 303 0.02 14.12 2.30
N ILE A 304 0.81 13.30 2.99
CA ILE A 304 0.74 11.84 2.81
C ILE A 304 -0.48 11.27 3.55
N GLU A 305 -1.17 10.32 2.91
CA GLU A 305 -2.26 9.59 3.55
C GLU A 305 -1.74 8.43 4.42
N SER A 306 -2.48 8.12 5.48
CA SER A 306 -2.19 6.90 6.26
C SER A 306 -2.44 5.69 5.38
N GLN A 307 -1.57 4.69 5.50
CA GLN A 307 -1.78 3.40 4.86
C GLN A 307 -3.13 2.81 5.32
N LYS A 308 -3.93 2.33 4.37
CA LYS A 308 -5.25 1.72 4.62
C LYS A 308 -5.25 0.29 4.11
N PRO A 309 -5.96 -0.65 4.77
CA PRO A 309 -6.14 -1.99 4.26
C PRO A 309 -6.80 -2.02 2.88
N ILE A 310 -6.42 -3.02 2.10
CA ILE A 310 -6.99 -3.30 0.79
C ILE A 310 -7.63 -4.66 0.87
N SER A 311 -8.83 -4.79 0.30
CA SER A 311 -9.56 -6.04 0.31
C SER A 311 -10.43 -6.16 -0.93
N PHE A 312 -10.46 -7.35 -1.51
CA PHE A 312 -11.32 -7.69 -2.63
C PHE A 312 -11.77 -9.15 -2.54
N GLU A 313 -12.85 -9.49 -3.23
CA GLU A 313 -13.39 -10.85 -3.29
C GLU A 313 -13.45 -11.30 -4.75
N ILE A 314 -12.93 -12.50 -5.00
CA ILE A 314 -12.98 -13.20 -6.29
C ILE A 314 -13.11 -14.69 -6.00
N ASP A 315 -13.98 -15.38 -6.73
CA ASP A 315 -14.17 -16.84 -6.67
C ASP A 315 -14.43 -17.36 -5.23
N ASN A 316 -15.27 -16.66 -4.47
CA ASN A 316 -15.67 -17.04 -3.12
C ASN A 316 -14.48 -17.09 -2.15
N LYS A 317 -13.50 -16.20 -2.35
CA LYS A 317 -12.34 -15.97 -1.50
C LYS A 317 -12.08 -14.48 -1.33
N VAL A 318 -11.74 -14.10 -0.10
CA VAL A 318 -11.29 -12.74 0.20
C VAL A 318 -9.77 -12.67 0.10
N PHE A 319 -9.27 -11.65 -0.57
CA PHE A 319 -7.85 -11.32 -0.61
C PHE A 319 -7.67 -10.01 0.12
N PHE A 320 -6.73 -9.95 1.06
CA PHE A 320 -6.54 -8.75 1.86
C PHE A 320 -5.06 -8.43 2.09
N TRP A 321 -4.73 -7.16 2.04
CA TRP A 321 -3.48 -6.64 2.60
C TRP A 321 -3.83 -5.73 3.77
N ASN A 322 -3.14 -5.91 4.87
CA ASN A 322 -3.32 -5.13 6.08
C ASN A 322 -1.97 -4.48 6.46
N PRO A 323 -1.84 -3.14 6.41
CA PRO A 323 -0.63 -2.44 6.87
C PRO A 323 -0.38 -2.56 8.38
N GLY A 324 -1.27 -3.24 9.11
CA GLY A 324 -1.23 -3.36 10.55
C GLY A 324 -1.93 -2.21 11.25
N GLN A 325 -1.81 -2.20 12.57
CA GLN A 325 -2.27 -1.12 13.43
C GLN A 325 -1.12 -0.74 14.36
N LEU A 326 -0.97 0.56 14.62
CA LEU A 326 -0.16 1.00 15.74
C LEU A 326 -0.85 0.63 17.03
N ARG A 327 -0.20 -0.25 17.82
CA ARG A 327 -0.66 -0.58 19.17
C ARG A 327 -0.54 0.64 20.05
N PHE A 328 -1.50 0.82 20.94
CA PHE A 328 -1.40 1.91 21.90
C PHE A 328 -0.26 1.67 22.90
N PRO A 329 0.32 2.73 23.48
CA PRO A 329 1.46 2.60 24.40
C PRO A 329 1.11 1.83 25.69
N TRP A 330 -0.18 1.72 26.02
CA TRP A 330 -0.66 0.93 27.16
C TRP A 330 -0.91 -0.56 26.81
N GLU A 331 -0.97 -0.92 25.53
CA GLU A 331 -1.15 -2.31 25.07
C GLU A 331 0.19 -3.07 24.98
N THR A 332 1.32 -2.36 24.94
CA THR A 332 2.66 -2.94 24.82
C THR A 332 3.26 -3.41 26.15
N LYS A 333 2.58 -3.22 27.29
CA LYS A 333 3.09 -3.53 28.63
C LYS A 333 2.92 -4.99 29.12
N ASN A 334 2.48 -5.91 28.26
CA ASN A 334 2.36 -7.34 28.60
C ASN A 334 3.32 -8.20 27.75
N ILE A 335 4.62 -7.99 27.88
CA ILE A 335 5.66 -8.95 27.47
C ILE A 335 6.44 -9.38 28.71
#